data_AF-A0A9P5GEY7-F1
#
_entry.id   AF-A0A9P5GEY7-F1
#
_cell.length_a   1.000
_cell.length_b   1.000
_cell.length_c   1.000
_cell.angle_alpha   90.00
_cell.angle_beta   90.00
_cell.angle_gamma   90.00
#
_symmetry.space_group_name_H-M   'P 1'
#
loop_
_entity.id
_entity.type
_entity.pdbx_description
1 polymer ?
#
loop_
_entity_poly.entity_id
_entity_poly.type
_entity_poly.pdbx_seq_one_letter_code
_entity_poly.pdbx_strand_id
1 'polypeptide(L)'
;MSTLSRINPLLINILDEIYGISVPTEDDVRRLDEEVMSICTSEISKSRSRSTESTTKFVGISQRLCCWKVIYMLHQPYLRTEEWPRSSRTKALDASRNYINEFIAATVDPELKPYKWVLNHFNAIHSCAILLQDLVQYPNSAEFFDLRQVVETCFEVFSTEPGTDWQKLQELRMKAWASNQWSFGEPPLDGYLDSLASLSDWDPWFASLNFGDILSNSRPEDLSSI
;
A
#
# COMPACT_ATOMS: atom_id res chain seq x y z
N MET A 1 22.98 9.96 -11.11
CA MET A 1 22.15 10.17 -9.89
C MET A 1 21.38 8.88 -9.64
N SER A 2 21.45 8.31 -8.44
CA SER A 2 20.81 7.02 -8.12
C SER A 2 19.29 7.19 -7.93
N THR A 3 18.46 6.24 -8.30
CA THR A 3 17.00 6.38 -8.15
C THR A 3 16.58 6.56 -6.69
N LEU A 4 17.30 5.96 -5.74
CA LEU A 4 17.07 6.22 -4.31
C LEU A 4 17.22 7.70 -3.94
N SER A 5 18.15 8.42 -4.58
CA SER A 5 18.34 9.87 -4.34
C SER A 5 17.20 10.73 -4.90
N ARG A 6 16.39 10.20 -5.81
CA ARG A 6 15.20 10.87 -6.36
C ARG A 6 13.92 10.45 -5.62
N ILE A 7 13.84 9.20 -5.17
CA ILE A 7 12.70 8.67 -4.42
C ILE A 7 12.61 9.29 -3.03
N ASN A 8 13.72 9.45 -2.31
CA ASN A 8 13.67 9.93 -0.93
C ASN A 8 13.04 11.34 -0.80
N PRO A 9 13.43 12.35 -1.61
CA PRO A 9 12.73 13.64 -1.62
C PRO A 9 11.25 13.51 -1.99
N LEU A 10 10.92 12.65 -2.96
CA LEU A 10 9.53 12.46 -3.39
C LEU A 10 8.66 11.84 -2.29
N LEU A 11 9.20 10.88 -1.54
CA LEU A 11 8.53 10.32 -0.37
C LEU A 11 8.26 11.40 0.69
N ILE A 12 9.22 12.29 0.93
CA ILE A 12 9.05 13.41 1.87
C ILE A 12 7.93 14.35 1.37
N ASN A 13 7.91 14.70 0.09
CA ASN A 13 6.86 15.53 -0.48
C ASN A 13 5.49 14.87 -0.36
N ILE A 14 5.38 13.56 -0.61
CA ILE A 14 4.12 12.83 -0.40
C ILE A 14 3.69 12.88 1.07
N LEU A 15 4.63 12.67 2.00
CA LEU A 15 4.33 12.74 3.43
C LEU A 15 3.88 14.14 3.87
N ASP A 16 4.46 15.19 3.33
CA ASP A 16 4.13 16.57 3.67
C ASP A 16 2.82 17.03 3.01
N GLU A 17 2.67 16.79 1.72
CA GLU A 17 1.55 17.31 0.93
C GLU A 17 0.28 16.46 1.04
N ILE A 18 0.41 15.13 1.13
CA ILE A 18 -0.73 14.21 1.20
C ILE A 18 -1.09 13.85 2.64
N TYR A 19 -0.09 13.67 3.50
CA TYR A 19 -0.27 13.21 4.88
C TYR A 19 -0.05 14.30 5.93
N GLY A 20 0.35 15.50 5.50
CA GLY A 20 0.58 16.63 6.39
C GLY A 20 -0.71 17.32 6.82
N ILE A 21 -0.54 18.55 7.30
CA ILE A 21 -1.63 19.34 7.90
C ILE A 21 -2.52 19.96 6.82
N SER A 22 -1.97 20.21 5.63
CA SER A 22 -2.69 20.79 4.50
C SER A 22 -3.58 19.76 3.81
N VAL A 23 -4.72 20.23 3.31
CA VAL A 23 -5.59 19.44 2.42
C VAL A 23 -4.96 19.45 1.02
N PRO A 24 -4.62 18.27 0.45
CA PRO A 24 -4.06 18.19 -0.90
C PRO A 24 -5.10 18.57 -1.95
N THR A 25 -4.67 19.30 -2.97
CA THR A 25 -5.50 19.60 -4.15
C THR A 25 -5.37 18.51 -5.21
N GLU A 26 -6.32 18.45 -6.16
CA GLU A 26 -6.21 17.54 -7.31
C GLU A 26 -4.94 17.81 -8.13
N ASP A 27 -4.52 19.07 -8.24
CA ASP A 27 -3.29 19.46 -8.93
C ASP A 27 -2.04 18.95 -8.21
N ASP A 28 -2.03 18.95 -6.87
CA ASP A 28 -0.93 18.38 -6.07
C ASP A 28 -0.80 16.87 -6.31
N VAL A 29 -1.93 16.17 -6.26
CA VAL A 29 -1.97 14.71 -6.50
C VAL A 29 -1.53 14.39 -7.93
N ARG A 30 -2.00 15.14 -8.93
CA ARG A 30 -1.61 14.93 -10.34
C ARG A 30 -0.12 15.18 -10.55
N ARG A 31 0.41 16.26 -10.00
CA ARG A 31 1.85 16.59 -10.10
C ARG A 31 2.72 15.51 -9.47
N LEU A 32 2.38 15.08 -8.25
CA LEU A 32 3.11 14.02 -7.56
C LEU A 32 3.00 12.69 -8.33
N ASP A 33 1.84 12.36 -8.90
CA ASP A 33 1.66 11.16 -9.72
C ASP A 33 2.55 11.16 -10.97
N GLU A 34 2.59 12.28 -11.70
CA GLU A 34 3.46 12.44 -12.87
C GLU A 34 4.95 12.28 -12.51
N GLU A 35 5.38 12.85 -11.37
CA GLU A 35 6.76 12.74 -10.89
C GLU A 35 7.10 11.31 -10.44
N VAL A 36 6.20 10.67 -9.69
CA VAL A 36 6.31 9.26 -9.27
C VAL A 36 6.45 8.36 -10.48
N MET A 37 5.56 8.49 -11.46
CA MET A 37 5.58 7.64 -12.65
C MET A 37 6.84 7.86 -13.50
N SER A 38 7.27 9.12 -13.67
CA SER A 38 8.51 9.45 -14.38
C SER A 38 9.75 8.80 -13.77
N ILE A 39 9.84 8.74 -12.45
CA ILE A 39 10.95 8.09 -11.73
C ILE A 39 10.81 6.57 -11.75
N CYS A 40 9.65 6.08 -11.31
CA CYS A 40 9.44 4.68 -10.96
C CYS A 40 9.32 3.79 -12.20
N THR A 41 8.67 4.25 -13.29
CA THR A 41 8.50 3.43 -14.50
C THR A 41 9.85 2.99 -15.05
N SER A 42 10.87 3.86 -15.01
CA SER A 42 12.20 3.51 -15.49
C SER A 42 12.86 2.40 -14.67
N GLU A 43 12.72 2.38 -13.34
CA GLU A 43 13.29 1.33 -12.49
C GLU A 43 12.51 0.03 -12.52
N ILE A 44 11.18 0.12 -12.51
CA ILE A 44 10.29 -1.03 -12.58
C ILE A 44 10.46 -1.76 -13.93
N SER A 45 10.68 -0.99 -14.99
CA SER A 45 10.88 -1.53 -16.35
C SER A 45 12.29 -2.03 -16.62
N LYS A 46 13.28 -1.68 -15.78
CA LYS A 46 14.60 -2.33 -15.88
C LYS A 46 14.36 -3.80 -15.63
N SER A 47 14.68 -4.60 -16.66
CA SER A 47 14.51 -6.04 -16.61
C SER A 47 15.08 -6.60 -15.31
N ARG A 48 14.49 -7.69 -14.82
CA ARG A 48 15.12 -8.59 -13.83
C ARG A 48 16.37 -9.20 -14.47
N SER A 49 17.31 -8.36 -14.90
CA SER A 49 18.56 -8.77 -15.48
C SER A 49 19.16 -9.72 -14.46
N ARG A 50 19.52 -10.91 -14.94
CA ARG A 50 20.22 -11.92 -14.16
C ARG A 50 21.63 -11.39 -13.90
N SER A 51 21.72 -10.33 -13.11
CA SER A 51 22.97 -9.89 -12.52
C SER A 51 23.48 -11.08 -11.73
N THR A 52 24.62 -11.61 -12.14
CA THR A 52 25.33 -12.66 -11.41
C THR A 52 25.91 -12.14 -10.10
N GLU A 53 26.02 -10.81 -9.96
CA GLU A 53 26.48 -10.17 -8.73
C GLU A 53 25.30 -9.88 -7.78
N SER A 54 25.37 -10.48 -6.58
CA SER A 54 24.36 -10.36 -5.54
C SER A 54 24.14 -8.93 -5.05
N THR A 55 25.20 -8.10 -5.01
CA THR A 55 25.10 -6.67 -4.66
C THR A 55 24.21 -5.91 -5.63
N THR A 56 24.46 -6.06 -6.94
CA THR A 56 23.72 -5.36 -7.98
C THR A 56 22.25 -5.82 -8.02
N LYS A 57 22.02 -7.11 -7.79
CA LYS A 57 20.68 -7.69 -7.64
C LYS A 57 19.94 -7.11 -6.43
N PHE A 58 20.59 -7.07 -5.27
CA PHE A 58 20.07 -6.49 -4.04
C PHE A 58 19.66 -5.02 -4.23
N VAL A 59 20.57 -4.19 -4.77
CA VAL A 59 20.31 -2.76 -5.00
C VAL A 59 19.12 -2.55 -5.93
N GLY A 60 19.04 -3.33 -7.02
CA GLY A 60 17.92 -3.25 -7.96
C GLY A 60 16.57 -3.62 -7.32
N ILE A 61 16.54 -4.66 -6.49
CA ILE A 61 15.34 -5.05 -5.73
C ILE A 61 14.95 -3.95 -4.75
N SER A 62 15.87 -3.43 -3.94
CA SER A 62 15.58 -2.36 -2.99
C SER A 62 15.03 -1.12 -3.68
N GLN A 63 15.56 -0.75 -4.84
CA GLN A 63 15.07 0.37 -5.64
C GLN A 63 13.63 0.16 -6.10
N ARG A 64 13.29 -1.02 -6.61
CA ARG A 64 11.92 -1.33 -7.05
C ARG A 64 10.95 -1.41 -5.88
N LEU A 65 11.34 -2.01 -4.75
CA LEU A 65 10.55 -1.98 -3.52
C LEU A 65 10.25 -0.54 -3.07
N CYS A 66 11.24 0.35 -3.12
CA CYS A 66 11.03 1.77 -2.84
C CYS A 66 10.08 2.43 -3.85
N CYS A 67 10.19 2.12 -5.14
CA CYS A 67 9.26 2.63 -6.17
C CYS A 67 7.82 2.22 -5.87
N TRP A 68 7.58 0.93 -5.63
CA TRP A 68 6.24 0.43 -5.31
C TRP A 68 5.69 1.05 -4.03
N LYS A 69 6.54 1.23 -3.02
CA LYS A 69 6.16 1.88 -1.76
C LYS A 69 5.64 3.28 -1.97
N VAL A 70 6.37 4.09 -2.74
CA VAL A 70 5.97 5.47 -3.04
C VAL A 70 4.64 5.50 -3.81
N ILE A 71 4.45 4.60 -4.77
CA ILE A 71 3.20 4.53 -5.56
C ILE A 71 2.02 4.19 -4.66
N TYR A 72 2.09 3.12 -3.85
CA TYR A 72 0.95 2.78 -2.99
C TYR A 72 0.73 3.84 -1.92
N MET A 73 1.78 4.51 -1.42
CA MET A 73 1.64 5.60 -0.45
C MET A 73 0.98 6.84 -1.06
N LEU A 74 1.28 7.20 -2.30
CA LEU A 74 0.59 8.32 -2.95
C LEU A 74 -0.90 8.00 -3.16
N HIS A 75 -1.22 6.77 -3.54
CA HIS A 75 -2.58 6.43 -3.97
C HIS A 75 -3.48 5.89 -2.86
N GLN A 76 -2.96 5.36 -1.75
CA GLN A 76 -3.75 4.77 -0.66
C GLN A 76 -4.90 5.63 -0.09
N PRO A 77 -4.90 7.00 -0.15
CA PRO A 77 -6.04 7.78 0.36
C PRO A 77 -7.38 7.46 -0.32
N TYR A 78 -7.39 6.78 -1.47
CA TYR A 78 -8.63 6.26 -2.10
C TYR A 78 -9.49 5.40 -1.15
N LEU A 79 -8.88 4.77 -0.14
CA LEU A 79 -9.59 3.96 0.86
C LEU A 79 -10.37 4.81 1.87
N ARG A 80 -10.27 6.15 1.83
CA ARG A 80 -10.94 7.07 2.78
C ARG A 80 -11.95 8.00 2.14
N THR A 81 -11.75 8.33 0.86
CA THR A 81 -12.58 9.30 0.17
C THR A 81 -12.77 8.91 -1.29
N GLU A 82 -14.01 9.02 -1.75
CA GLU A 82 -14.36 8.87 -3.17
C GLU A 82 -13.87 10.05 -4.03
N GLU A 83 -13.45 11.13 -3.38
CA GLU A 83 -12.95 12.34 -4.03
C GLU A 83 -11.50 12.17 -4.52
N TRP A 84 -10.82 11.10 -4.11
CA TRP A 84 -9.49 10.76 -4.61
C TRP A 84 -9.58 10.29 -6.08
N PRO A 85 -8.55 10.50 -6.93
CA PRO A 85 -8.63 10.11 -8.33
C PRO A 85 -8.99 8.63 -8.51
N ARG A 86 -10.01 8.33 -9.33
CA ARG A 86 -10.56 6.96 -9.51
C ARG A 86 -9.52 5.91 -9.90
N SER A 87 -8.49 6.30 -10.65
CA SER A 87 -7.38 5.41 -11.04
C SER A 87 -6.52 4.97 -9.85
N SER A 88 -6.61 5.64 -8.71
CA SER A 88 -5.78 5.38 -7.53
C SER A 88 -6.01 4.01 -6.92
N ARG A 89 -7.26 3.49 -6.95
CA ARG A 89 -7.53 2.12 -6.48
C ARG A 89 -6.64 1.12 -7.23
N THR A 90 -6.74 1.10 -8.56
CA THR A 90 -5.94 0.18 -9.40
C THR A 90 -4.44 0.36 -9.16
N LYS A 91 -3.95 1.61 -9.12
CA LYS A 91 -2.52 1.90 -8.89
C LYS A 91 -2.03 1.42 -7.52
N ALA A 92 -2.80 1.66 -6.46
CA ALA A 92 -2.44 1.25 -5.11
C ALA A 92 -2.46 -0.28 -4.95
N LEU A 93 -3.46 -0.95 -5.52
CA LEU A 93 -3.58 -2.42 -5.50
C LEU A 93 -2.46 -3.07 -6.29
N ASP A 94 -2.18 -2.60 -7.51
CA ASP A 94 -1.09 -3.12 -8.33
C ASP A 94 0.26 -2.90 -7.67
N ALA A 95 0.52 -1.72 -7.12
CA ALA A 95 1.77 -1.43 -6.43
C ALA A 95 1.94 -2.29 -5.16
N SER A 96 0.88 -2.46 -4.37
CA SER A 96 0.90 -3.30 -3.16
C SER A 96 1.15 -4.77 -3.51
N ARG A 97 0.47 -5.30 -4.52
CA ARG A 97 0.70 -6.66 -5.02
C ARG A 97 2.13 -6.86 -5.50
N ASN A 98 2.63 -5.96 -6.34
CA ASN A 98 3.99 -6.07 -6.88
C ASN A 98 5.05 -5.95 -5.78
N TYR A 99 4.84 -5.06 -4.81
CA TYR A 99 5.71 -4.94 -3.63
C TYR A 99 5.78 -6.27 -2.86
N ILE A 100 4.62 -6.85 -2.50
CA ILE A 100 4.56 -8.10 -1.72
C ILE A 100 5.26 -9.23 -2.47
N ASN A 101 4.92 -9.44 -3.74
CA ASN A 101 5.48 -10.51 -4.55
C ASN A 101 7.00 -10.36 -4.72
N GLU A 102 7.48 -9.14 -4.93
CA GLU A 102 8.91 -8.86 -5.06
C GLU A 102 9.65 -9.02 -3.73
N PHE A 103 9.04 -8.60 -2.62
CA PHE A 103 9.61 -8.76 -1.29
C PHE A 103 9.72 -10.24 -0.91
N ILE A 104 8.66 -11.03 -1.11
CA ILE A 104 8.69 -12.49 -0.90
C ILE A 104 9.78 -13.14 -1.75
N ALA A 105 9.85 -12.79 -3.04
CA ALA A 105 10.88 -13.33 -3.92
C ALA A 105 12.30 -13.00 -3.41
N ALA A 106 12.51 -11.81 -2.86
CA ALA A 106 13.79 -11.39 -2.30
C ALA A 106 14.16 -12.11 -1.00
N THR A 107 13.19 -12.37 -0.12
CA THR A 107 13.44 -13.01 1.19
C THR A 107 13.77 -14.50 1.07
N VAL A 108 13.28 -15.17 0.03
CA VAL A 108 13.58 -16.58 -0.25
C VAL A 108 14.79 -16.77 -1.17
N ASP A 109 15.38 -15.69 -1.69
CA ASP A 109 16.50 -15.75 -2.63
C ASP A 109 17.82 -16.12 -1.94
N PRO A 110 18.44 -17.27 -2.28
CA PRO A 110 19.70 -17.69 -1.67
C PRO A 110 20.86 -16.71 -1.90
N GLU A 111 20.87 -16.00 -3.03
CA GLU A 111 21.92 -15.03 -3.37
C GLU A 111 21.85 -13.77 -2.51
N LEU A 112 20.68 -13.48 -1.93
CA LEU A 112 20.44 -12.30 -1.10
C LEU A 112 20.61 -12.57 0.40
N LYS A 113 20.95 -13.81 0.78
CA LYS A 113 21.21 -14.19 2.18
C LYS A 113 22.16 -13.23 2.92
N PRO A 114 23.26 -12.70 2.31
CA PRO A 114 24.14 -11.73 2.98
C PRO A 114 23.46 -10.40 3.32
N TYR A 115 22.38 -10.03 2.60
CA TYR A 115 21.65 -8.77 2.77
C TYR A 115 20.38 -8.93 3.59
N LYS A 116 20.11 -10.11 4.16
CA LYS A 116 18.88 -10.40 4.91
C LYS A 116 18.60 -9.37 6.01
N TRP A 117 19.63 -8.93 6.73
CA TRP A 117 19.48 -7.91 7.76
C TRP A 117 18.95 -6.58 7.21
N VAL A 118 19.34 -6.19 6.00
CA VAL A 118 18.80 -4.98 5.33
C VAL A 118 17.39 -5.22 4.84
N LEU A 119 17.14 -6.39 4.25
CA LEU A 119 15.81 -6.78 3.77
C LEU A 119 14.79 -6.79 4.91
N ASN A 120 15.19 -7.16 6.13
CA ASN A 120 14.33 -7.12 7.31
C ASN A 120 13.92 -5.69 7.74
N HIS A 121 14.53 -4.63 7.20
CA HIS A 121 14.03 -3.26 7.39
C HIS A 121 12.86 -2.93 6.45
N PHE A 122 12.66 -3.73 5.40
CA PHE A 122 11.42 -3.75 4.65
C PHE A 122 10.44 -4.70 5.36
N ASN A 123 9.15 -4.48 5.16
CA ASN A 123 8.11 -5.41 5.56
C ASN A 123 6.96 -5.34 4.56
N ALA A 124 6.12 -6.38 4.56
CA ALA A 124 4.91 -6.46 3.75
C ALA A 124 3.66 -5.94 4.47
N ILE A 125 3.79 -5.51 5.73
CA ILE A 125 2.68 -5.14 6.62
C ILE A 125 1.84 -4.05 5.93
N HIS A 126 2.45 -2.89 5.59
CA HIS A 126 1.78 -1.74 4.93
C HIS A 126 0.95 -2.18 3.72
N SER A 127 1.64 -2.75 2.73
CA SER A 127 1.02 -3.19 1.48
C SER A 127 -0.08 -4.23 1.69
N CYS A 128 0.08 -5.13 2.66
CA CYS A 128 -0.89 -6.19 2.90
C CYS A 128 -2.20 -5.65 3.49
N ALA A 129 -2.16 -4.66 4.39
CA ALA A 129 -3.41 -4.08 4.86
C ALA A 129 -4.11 -3.22 3.82
N ILE A 130 -3.40 -2.58 2.90
CA ILE A 130 -4.05 -1.88 1.77
C ILE A 130 -4.92 -2.90 1.00
N LEU A 131 -4.38 -4.08 0.69
CA LEU A 131 -5.13 -5.14 0.01
C LEU A 131 -6.32 -5.63 0.86
N LEU A 132 -6.09 -5.89 2.14
CA LEU A 132 -7.13 -6.38 3.04
C LEU A 132 -8.26 -5.35 3.26
N GLN A 133 -7.92 -4.06 3.36
CA GLN A 133 -8.90 -2.99 3.50
C GLN A 133 -9.74 -2.85 2.23
N ASP A 134 -9.12 -2.94 1.06
CA ASP A 134 -9.87 -2.96 -0.21
C ASP A 134 -10.83 -4.14 -0.28
N LEU A 135 -10.40 -5.34 0.15
CA LEU A 135 -11.27 -6.52 0.22
C LEU A 135 -12.44 -6.36 1.19
N VAL A 136 -12.30 -5.57 2.25
CA VAL A 136 -13.41 -5.24 3.17
C VAL A 136 -14.37 -4.24 2.52
N GLN A 137 -13.86 -3.19 1.86
CA GLN A 137 -14.66 -2.10 1.29
C GLN A 137 -15.37 -2.48 -0.02
N TYR A 138 -14.72 -3.29 -0.86
CA TYR A 138 -15.19 -3.67 -2.19
C TYR A 138 -15.34 -5.20 -2.29
N PRO A 139 -16.26 -5.81 -1.52
CA PRO A 139 -16.47 -7.25 -1.55
C PRO A 139 -16.94 -7.68 -2.95
N ASN A 140 -16.44 -8.82 -3.42
CA ASN A 140 -16.72 -9.38 -4.76
C ASN A 140 -16.22 -8.52 -5.95
N SER A 141 -15.28 -7.60 -5.74
CA SER A 141 -14.62 -6.86 -6.83
C SER A 141 -13.86 -7.79 -7.78
N ALA A 142 -13.73 -7.46 -9.06
CA ALA A 142 -13.14 -8.38 -10.05
C ALA A 142 -11.74 -8.91 -9.68
N GLU A 143 -10.98 -8.14 -8.90
CA GLU A 143 -9.62 -8.46 -8.45
C GLU A 143 -9.57 -9.37 -7.21
N PHE A 144 -10.71 -9.71 -6.60
CA PHE A 144 -10.76 -10.31 -5.25
C PHE A 144 -9.97 -11.62 -5.12
N PHE A 145 -10.02 -12.50 -6.13
CA PHE A 145 -9.34 -13.79 -6.07
C PHE A 145 -7.81 -13.63 -6.10
N ASP A 146 -7.32 -12.75 -6.95
CA ASP A 146 -5.90 -12.45 -7.07
C ASP A 146 -5.37 -11.80 -5.78
N LEU A 147 -6.13 -10.84 -5.22
CA LEU A 147 -5.78 -10.18 -3.96
C LEU A 147 -5.76 -11.17 -2.80
N ARG A 148 -6.75 -12.07 -2.74
CA ARG A 148 -6.81 -13.14 -1.73
C ARG A 148 -5.56 -14.00 -1.78
N GLN A 149 -5.15 -14.47 -2.95
CA GLN A 149 -3.98 -15.33 -3.09
C GLN A 149 -2.70 -14.63 -2.60
N VAL A 150 -2.52 -13.36 -2.97
CA VAL A 150 -1.36 -12.55 -2.54
C VAL A 150 -1.33 -12.41 -1.02
N VAL A 151 -2.49 -12.13 -0.39
CA VAL A 151 -2.61 -12.06 1.06
C VAL A 151 -2.31 -13.40 1.71
N GLU A 152 -2.89 -14.50 1.24
CA GLU A 152 -2.62 -15.85 1.78
C GLU A 152 -1.13 -16.18 1.73
N THR A 153 -0.45 -15.97 0.60
CA THR A 153 1.00 -16.18 0.48
C THR A 153 1.79 -15.26 1.42
N CYS A 154 1.38 -14.00 1.58
CA CYS A 154 2.04 -13.07 2.52
C CYS A 154 1.96 -13.59 3.97
N PHE A 155 0.80 -14.09 4.39
CA PHE A 155 0.63 -14.66 5.72
C PHE A 155 1.41 -15.96 5.88
N GLU A 156 1.41 -16.85 4.90
CA GLU A 156 2.19 -18.10 4.95
C GLU A 156 3.70 -17.84 5.16
N VAL A 157 4.23 -16.79 4.53
CA VAL A 157 5.67 -16.48 4.60
C VAL A 157 6.05 -15.76 5.89
N PHE A 158 5.21 -14.84 6.40
CA PHE A 158 5.62 -13.90 7.44
C PHE A 158 4.82 -13.94 8.75
N SER A 159 3.68 -14.64 8.82
CA SER A 159 2.79 -14.61 10.02
C SER A 159 3.40 -15.18 11.30
N THR A 160 4.52 -15.90 11.21
CA THR A 160 5.25 -16.43 12.37
C THR A 160 6.24 -15.42 12.97
N GLU A 161 6.39 -14.25 12.36
CA GLU A 161 7.22 -13.17 12.89
C GLU A 161 6.63 -12.59 14.18
N PRO A 162 7.43 -12.46 15.26
CA PRO A 162 6.94 -11.91 16.51
C PRO A 162 6.60 -10.43 16.36
N GLY A 163 5.37 -10.03 16.71
CA GLY A 163 4.96 -8.63 16.73
C GLY A 163 3.45 -8.42 16.83
N THR A 164 3.03 -7.27 17.34
CA THR A 164 1.61 -6.88 17.44
C THR A 164 0.99 -6.60 16.08
N ASP A 165 1.80 -6.21 15.09
CA ASP A 165 1.29 -5.76 13.80
C ASP A 165 0.73 -6.93 12.96
N TRP A 166 1.33 -8.12 13.06
CA TRP A 166 0.81 -9.34 12.42
C TRP A 166 -0.50 -9.81 13.06
N GLN A 167 -0.69 -9.60 14.36
CA GLN A 167 -1.96 -9.88 15.03
C GLN A 167 -3.07 -8.93 14.54
N LYS A 168 -2.78 -7.62 14.48
CA LYS A 168 -3.70 -6.62 13.90
C LYS A 168 -4.04 -6.93 12.45
N LEU A 169 -3.04 -7.35 11.66
CA LEU A 169 -3.24 -7.73 10.28
C LEU A 169 -4.11 -8.99 10.16
N GLN A 170 -3.96 -9.96 11.06
CA GLN A 170 -4.80 -11.15 11.13
C GLN A 170 -6.26 -10.77 11.45
N GLU A 171 -6.52 -9.86 12.38
CA GLU A 171 -7.87 -9.36 12.65
C GLU A 171 -8.51 -8.72 11.41
N LEU A 172 -7.75 -7.92 10.67
CA LEU A 172 -8.20 -7.33 9.41
C LEU A 172 -8.46 -8.40 8.33
N ARG A 173 -7.63 -9.44 8.26
CA ARG A 173 -7.84 -10.60 7.38
C ARG A 173 -9.13 -11.35 7.72
N MET A 174 -9.41 -11.58 9.00
CA MET A 174 -10.67 -12.19 9.45
C MET A 174 -11.89 -11.42 8.93
N LYS A 175 -11.82 -10.08 8.99
CA LYS A 175 -12.88 -9.20 8.48
C LYS A 175 -13.01 -9.28 6.96
N ALA A 176 -11.91 -9.21 6.22
CA ALA A 176 -11.92 -9.33 4.77
C ALA A 176 -12.57 -10.65 4.31
N TRP A 177 -12.25 -11.75 4.97
CA TRP A 177 -12.85 -13.06 4.67
C TRP A 177 -14.34 -13.10 4.99
N ALA A 178 -14.74 -12.54 6.14
CA ALA A 178 -16.15 -12.45 6.52
C ALA A 178 -16.95 -11.61 5.49
N SER A 179 -16.44 -10.44 5.09
CA SER A 179 -17.05 -9.58 4.08
C SER A 179 -17.23 -10.27 2.72
N ASN A 180 -16.31 -11.19 2.37
CA ASN A 180 -16.35 -11.93 1.12
C ASN A 180 -16.91 -13.36 1.25
N GLN A 181 -17.45 -13.73 2.42
CA GLN A 181 -18.03 -15.05 2.70
C GLN A 181 -17.07 -16.23 2.42
N TRP A 182 -15.77 -16.02 2.64
CA TRP A 182 -14.77 -17.07 2.48
C TRP A 182 -14.62 -17.91 3.74
N SER A 183 -14.46 -19.22 3.56
CA SER A 183 -14.21 -20.15 4.66
C SER A 183 -12.79 -19.98 5.20
N PHE A 184 -12.64 -19.91 6.52
CA PHE A 184 -11.34 -20.10 7.17
C PHE A 184 -11.07 -21.59 7.37
N GLY A 185 -9.81 -22.00 7.16
CA GLY A 185 -9.30 -23.31 7.61
C GLY A 185 -8.94 -23.33 9.11
N GLU A 186 -8.91 -22.16 9.76
CA GLU A 186 -8.56 -21.97 11.17
C GLU A 186 -9.77 -21.47 11.98
N PRO A 187 -9.90 -21.84 13.26
CA PRO A 187 -11.05 -21.42 14.05
C PRO A 187 -11.05 -19.89 14.24
N PRO A 188 -12.22 -19.24 14.17
CA PRO A 188 -12.33 -17.82 14.45
C PRO A 188 -11.90 -17.53 15.89
N LEU A 189 -11.15 -16.44 16.09
CA LEU A 189 -10.93 -15.89 17.43
C LEU A 189 -12.29 -15.55 18.05
N ASP A 190 -12.64 -16.24 19.13
CA ASP A 190 -13.89 -16.03 19.86
C ASP A 190 -13.96 -14.59 20.40
N GLY A 191 -15.00 -13.88 20.00
CA GLY A 191 -15.42 -12.63 20.60
C GLY A 191 -15.02 -11.37 19.83
N TYR A 192 -16.03 -10.55 19.53
CA TYR A 192 -15.92 -9.15 19.12
C TYR A 192 -15.63 -8.86 17.63
N LEU A 193 -16.51 -9.33 16.74
CA LEU A 193 -16.74 -8.68 15.43
C LEU A 193 -17.79 -7.57 15.55
N ASP A 194 -17.74 -6.77 16.61
CA ASP A 194 -18.71 -5.70 16.85
C ASP A 194 -18.00 -4.42 17.34
N SER A 195 -17.02 -3.97 16.55
CA SER A 195 -16.74 -2.55 16.40
C SER A 195 -16.02 -2.34 15.08
N LEU A 196 -16.41 -1.28 14.38
CA LEU A 196 -15.69 -0.70 13.26
C LEU A 196 -14.22 -0.52 13.69
N ALA A 197 -13.33 -1.44 13.30
CA ALA A 197 -11.92 -1.09 13.26
C ALA A 197 -11.80 -0.14 12.08
N SER A 198 -11.92 1.13 12.42
CA SER A 198 -11.72 2.27 11.54
C SER A 198 -10.32 2.19 10.93
N LEU A 199 -10.14 2.81 9.76
CA LEU A 199 -8.83 2.94 9.11
C LEU A 199 -7.74 3.46 10.08
N SER A 200 -8.13 4.24 11.09
CA SER A 200 -7.29 4.77 12.17
C SER A 200 -6.64 3.72 13.08
N ASP A 201 -7.15 2.49 13.12
CA ASP A 201 -6.67 1.48 14.08
C ASP A 201 -5.40 0.74 13.61
N TRP A 202 -5.11 0.80 12.30
CA TRP A 202 -4.06 -0.01 11.70
C TRP A 202 -2.74 0.74 11.47
N ASP A 203 -2.75 2.00 11.06
CA ASP A 203 -1.54 2.82 11.00
C ASP A 203 -1.84 4.27 11.46
N PRO A 204 -1.02 4.88 12.34
CA PRO A 204 -1.20 6.27 12.77
C PRO A 204 -1.24 7.30 11.62
N TRP A 205 -0.54 7.06 10.51
CA TRP A 205 -0.67 7.85 9.27
C TRP A 205 -2.03 7.63 8.59
N PHE A 206 -2.75 6.57 8.98
CA PHE A 206 -4.14 6.39 8.63
C PHE A 206 -5.11 7.20 9.50
N ALA A 207 -4.72 7.54 10.72
CA ALA A 207 -5.54 8.36 11.62
C ALA A 207 -5.44 9.87 11.35
N SER A 208 -4.42 10.34 10.62
CA SER A 208 -4.21 11.78 10.39
C SER A 208 -5.12 12.42 9.32
N LEU A 209 -5.75 11.61 8.46
CA LEU A 209 -6.62 12.13 7.40
C LEU A 209 -8.10 11.85 7.69
N ASN A 210 -8.74 12.75 8.45
CA ASN A 210 -10.19 12.81 8.58
C ASN A 210 -10.76 13.75 7.51
N PHE A 211 -11.11 13.21 6.34
CA PHE A 211 -11.65 13.97 5.21
C PHE A 211 -13.18 14.12 5.23
N GLY A 212 -13.84 13.76 6.34
CA GLY A 212 -15.29 13.50 6.41
C GLY A 212 -16.26 14.60 5.97
N ASP A 213 -15.83 15.80 5.59
CA ASP A 213 -16.73 16.91 5.20
C ASP A 213 -16.22 17.82 4.05
N ILE A 214 -15.09 17.56 3.37
CA ILE A 214 -14.27 18.68 2.85
C ILE A 214 -14.32 19.00 1.33
N LEU A 215 -14.63 18.13 0.37
CA LEU A 215 -14.74 18.57 -1.06
C LEU A 215 -16.16 18.86 -1.57
N SER A 216 -17.17 18.83 -0.69
CA SER A 216 -18.52 19.30 -1.02
C SER A 216 -18.66 20.83 -1.18
N ASN A 217 -17.66 21.62 -0.76
CA ASN A 217 -17.68 23.09 -0.81
C ASN A 217 -16.89 23.69 -1.98
N SER A 218 -16.92 23.06 -3.16
CA SER A 218 -16.35 23.63 -4.39
C SER A 218 -17.39 23.99 -5.46
N ARG A 219 -18.67 24.14 -5.08
CA ARG A 219 -19.61 24.93 -5.90
C ARG A 219 -19.67 26.36 -5.35
N PRO A 220 -19.11 27.36 -6.03
CA PRO A 220 -19.59 28.72 -5.83
C PRO A 220 -21.05 28.72 -6.28
N GLU A 221 -21.96 28.97 -5.35
CA GLU A 221 -23.32 29.37 -5.70
C GLU A 221 -23.21 30.58 -6.62
N ASP A 222 -23.80 30.47 -7.82
CA ASP A 222 -24.06 31.60 -8.69
C ASP A 222 -24.88 32.64 -7.91
N LEU A 223 -24.20 33.61 -7.31
CA LEU A 223 -24.78 34.88 -6.90
C LEU A 223 -25.01 35.73 -8.16
N SER A 224 -25.96 35.30 -8.99
CA SER A 224 -26.53 36.13 -10.05
C SER A 224 -28.04 36.19 -9.93
N SER A 225 -28.52 36.84 -8.87
CA SER A 225 -29.83 37.49 -8.86
C SER A 225 -29.99 38.38 -7.61
N ILE A 226 -29.54 39.63 -7.74
CA ILE A 226 -30.24 40.82 -7.21
C ILE A 226 -30.21 41.88 -8.32
#